data_AF-A0A3M2JND6-F1
#
_entry.id   AF-A0A3M2JND6-F1
#
_cell.length_a   1.000
_cell.length_b   1.000
_cell.length_c   1.000
_cell.angle_alpha   90.00
_cell.angle_beta   90.00
_cell.angle_gamma   90.00
#
_symmetry.space_group_name_H-M   'P 1'
#
loop_
_entity.id
_entity.type
_entity.pdbx_description
1 polymer ?
#
loop_
_entity_poly.entity_id
_entity_poly.type
_entity_poly.pdbx_seq_one_letter_code
_entity_poly.pdbx_strand_id
1 'polypeptide(L)'
;MTSLANGTAVDGFAAPDTFDPLTGYPATVPAESTPEPASFAGTIGITDPVSGQSALAYCIDLFTDTQVGVHYALGSWDASNVANLGYVGYVLENYFPTVPTAPAAASDDVRAAAVQAAIWFFSDRYVLDPASPVRPLTEAIVADALANGPAVEPAAPQLDVSPDVLPAPSTGELVGPFQVTGDGPATLRSVGVEVYSDPDGTTVLPDGATVAPGTSLWSRSVSATTPQGFVLERAVTVVQSSVYLYDGSNPGRTAAQKLVLAQTSDLVRRAGALLEPYPAGSVTIDKTVAGTGAGLQGEVVLTLSCTPAGGGPISTYQATIEAGAAAGTNSRTIGGIPAGASCAVEETTDGDNGLVTPSSPPVVVPSTVTIAQGATASVAVTNTYDRAVGSLQVTKTIAGAGAGLQGIIVIDVDCAEGTGGYDRTYTIDRASPAGAYAQAVVAGIPAGTVCEISETDAGGNGAVVAETQVSADTVTLVEGLASAVAVTNTYSVVDPRVPDDPTVPNGPADRAGSGTVRFASDVLAASGADPVPGLRTALMLLASGVACVLTAHMTRARTCPVRG
;
A
#
# COMPACT_ATOMS: atom_id res chain seq x y z
N MET A 1 18.77 -11.28 32.29
CA MET A 1 19.02 -12.22 33.42
C MET A 1 18.19 -11.82 34.63
N THR A 2 17.64 -12.79 35.36
CA THR A 2 16.88 -12.60 36.60
C THR A 2 17.42 -13.36 37.81
N SER A 3 18.08 -14.51 37.64
CA SER A 3 18.71 -15.27 38.74
C SER A 3 19.88 -16.14 38.25
N LEU A 4 20.65 -16.69 39.19
CA LEU A 4 21.42 -17.92 38.95
C LEU A 4 20.49 -19.14 39.12
N ALA A 5 20.80 -20.23 38.42
CA ALA A 5 20.13 -21.52 38.58
C ALA A 5 21.15 -22.59 38.98
N ASN A 6 21.18 -23.75 38.32
CA ASN A 6 22.11 -24.83 38.66
C ASN A 6 23.54 -24.49 38.22
N GLY A 7 24.51 -24.67 39.11
CA GLY A 7 25.93 -24.45 38.80
C GLY A 7 26.84 -24.42 40.01
N THR A 8 28.14 -24.45 39.78
CA THR A 8 29.18 -24.37 40.82
C THR A 8 30.33 -23.47 40.35
N ALA A 9 31.12 -22.95 41.29
CA ALA A 9 32.43 -22.37 40.95
C ALA A 9 33.34 -23.45 40.33
N VAL A 10 34.20 -23.04 39.41
CA VAL A 10 35.21 -23.89 38.76
C VAL A 10 36.51 -23.12 38.53
N ASP A 11 37.64 -23.77 38.82
CA ASP A 11 38.96 -23.25 38.50
C ASP A 11 39.39 -23.69 37.09
N GLY A 12 40.00 -22.78 36.35
CA GLY A 12 40.41 -23.00 34.97
C GLY A 12 41.19 -21.82 34.38
N PHE A 13 41.42 -21.90 33.08
CA PHE A 13 42.37 -21.07 32.35
C PHE A 13 41.82 -20.74 30.96
N ALA A 14 42.04 -19.52 30.50
CA ALA A 14 41.88 -19.19 29.08
C ALA A 14 43.15 -19.60 28.32
N ALA A 15 43.02 -20.46 27.30
CA ALA A 15 44.13 -20.82 26.43
C ALA A 15 44.46 -19.69 25.42
N PRO A 16 45.72 -19.57 24.96
CA PRO A 16 46.12 -18.52 24.02
C PRO A 16 45.38 -18.63 22.68
N ASP A 17 45.32 -17.54 21.91
CA ASP A 17 44.62 -17.51 20.61
C ASP A 17 45.13 -18.53 19.58
N THR A 18 46.37 -18.99 19.75
CA THR A 18 47.01 -20.05 18.96
C THR A 18 46.52 -21.46 19.28
N PHE A 19 45.78 -21.65 20.38
CA PHE A 19 45.13 -22.91 20.70
C PHE A 19 43.87 -23.09 19.85
N ASP A 20 43.81 -24.19 19.11
CA ASP A 20 42.65 -24.58 18.32
C ASP A 20 41.78 -25.58 19.10
N PRO A 21 40.58 -25.19 19.58
CA PRO A 21 39.69 -26.08 20.32
C PRO A 21 39.17 -27.24 19.47
N LEU A 22 39.27 -27.18 18.14
CA LEU A 22 38.85 -28.27 17.25
C LEU A 22 39.82 -29.46 17.25
N THR A 23 40.99 -29.32 17.89
CA THR A 23 41.99 -30.40 18.00
C THR A 23 41.73 -31.38 19.15
N GLY A 24 40.74 -31.11 20.02
CA GLY A 24 40.40 -31.94 21.18
C GLY A 24 40.65 -31.24 22.52
N TYR A 25 40.01 -31.76 23.58
CA TYR A 25 40.24 -31.25 24.92
C TYR A 25 41.65 -31.63 25.41
N PRO A 26 42.47 -30.69 25.92
CA PRO A 26 43.88 -30.97 26.18
C PRO A 26 44.05 -31.70 27.52
N ALA A 27 44.94 -32.70 27.54
CA ALA A 27 45.24 -33.51 28.73
C ALA A 27 45.88 -32.71 29.88
N THR A 28 46.52 -31.59 29.56
CA THR A 28 47.10 -30.62 30.50
C THR A 28 46.73 -29.21 30.07
N VAL A 29 46.77 -28.25 30.98
CA VAL A 29 46.63 -26.82 30.65
C VAL A 29 47.65 -26.46 29.55
N PRO A 30 47.23 -25.84 28.43
CA PRO A 30 48.16 -25.40 27.38
C PRO A 30 49.23 -24.43 27.90
N ALA A 31 50.36 -24.37 27.20
CA ALA A 31 51.36 -23.34 27.48
C ALA A 31 50.77 -21.95 27.21
N GLU A 32 51.24 -20.93 27.95
CA GLU A 32 50.82 -19.52 27.82
C GLU A 32 49.36 -19.23 28.21
N SER A 33 48.60 -20.22 28.70
CA SER A 33 47.25 -20.01 29.24
C SER A 33 47.25 -19.11 30.49
N THR A 34 46.25 -18.21 30.59
CA THR A 34 46.07 -17.32 31.74
C THR A 34 45.03 -17.89 32.72
N PRO A 35 45.31 -17.94 34.04
CA PRO A 35 44.32 -18.39 35.04
C PRO A 35 43.10 -17.47 35.05
N GLU A 36 41.91 -18.04 34.88
CA GLU A 36 40.65 -17.30 34.82
C GLU A 36 39.54 -18.07 35.59
N PRO A 37 39.58 -18.10 36.93
CA PRO A 37 38.64 -18.88 37.73
C PRO A 37 37.23 -18.29 37.66
N ALA A 38 36.23 -19.13 37.35
CA ALA A 38 34.84 -18.72 37.25
C ALA A 38 34.12 -18.97 38.59
N SER A 39 33.67 -17.90 39.27
CA SER A 39 32.96 -18.04 40.56
C SER A 39 31.57 -18.68 40.42
N PHE A 40 31.07 -18.82 39.19
CA PHE A 40 29.89 -19.61 38.85
C PHE A 40 29.99 -20.08 37.40
N ALA A 41 29.86 -21.39 37.18
CA ALA A 41 29.63 -22.01 35.88
C ALA A 41 28.34 -22.84 35.96
N GLY A 42 27.37 -22.55 35.09
CA GLY A 42 26.08 -23.20 35.10
C GLY A 42 24.99 -22.39 34.39
N THR A 43 23.74 -22.82 34.56
CA THR A 43 22.59 -22.13 33.96
C THR A 43 22.22 -20.86 34.73
N ILE A 44 21.71 -19.88 34.01
CA ILE A 44 21.12 -18.66 34.57
C ILE A 44 19.65 -18.56 34.17
N GLY A 45 18.84 -17.94 35.05
CA GLY A 45 17.46 -17.59 34.76
C GLY A 45 17.37 -16.36 33.87
N ILE A 46 16.57 -16.46 32.81
CA ILE A 46 16.04 -15.32 32.06
C ILE A 46 14.51 -15.30 32.21
N THR A 47 13.91 -14.11 32.21
CA THR A 47 12.46 -13.94 32.39
C THR A 47 12.02 -12.71 31.61
N ASP A 48 10.92 -12.83 30.87
CA ASP A 48 10.24 -11.68 30.27
C ASP A 48 9.53 -10.89 31.39
N PRO A 49 9.87 -9.62 31.62
CA PRO A 49 9.34 -8.86 32.76
C PRO A 49 7.86 -8.49 32.61
N VAL A 50 7.25 -8.69 31.43
CA VAL A 50 5.86 -8.32 31.13
C VAL A 50 4.93 -9.53 31.22
N SER A 51 5.31 -10.68 30.65
CA SER A 51 4.51 -11.91 30.70
C SER A 51 4.86 -12.83 31.88
N GLY A 52 6.03 -12.67 32.47
CA GLY A 52 6.56 -13.57 33.50
C GLY A 52 7.06 -14.93 32.99
N GLN A 53 7.03 -15.18 31.67
CA GLN A 53 7.61 -16.40 31.09
C GLN A 53 9.12 -16.45 31.34
N SER A 54 9.62 -17.61 31.75
CA SER A 54 11.01 -17.82 32.14
C SER A 54 11.65 -18.98 31.37
N ALA A 55 12.96 -18.87 31.16
CA ALA A 55 13.77 -19.90 30.56
C ALA A 55 15.16 -19.96 31.22
N LEU A 56 15.90 -21.02 30.90
CA LEU A 56 17.30 -21.18 31.29
C LEU A 56 18.21 -20.81 30.11
N ALA A 57 19.34 -20.17 30.41
CA ALA A 57 20.38 -19.84 29.45
C ALA A 57 21.77 -20.17 30.00
N TYR A 58 22.75 -20.29 29.11
CA TYR A 58 24.17 -20.31 29.42
C TYR A 58 24.87 -19.04 28.88
N CYS A 59 26.02 -18.72 29.44
CA CYS A 59 26.92 -17.66 28.99
C CYS A 59 27.78 -18.17 27.82
N ILE A 60 28.02 -17.35 26.80
CA ILE A 60 28.84 -17.70 25.61
C ILE A 60 29.97 -16.68 25.32
N ASP A 61 30.28 -15.83 26.29
CA ASP A 61 31.34 -14.81 26.22
C ASP A 61 32.03 -14.74 27.60
N LEU A 62 33.01 -15.61 27.85
CA LEU A 62 33.64 -15.80 29.17
C LEU A 62 34.11 -14.50 29.82
N PHE A 63 34.61 -13.56 29.01
CA PHE A 63 35.27 -12.34 29.47
C PHE A 63 34.32 -11.16 29.73
N THR A 64 33.00 -11.33 29.53
CA THR A 64 32.03 -10.26 29.71
C THR A 64 31.04 -10.53 30.85
N ASP A 65 30.96 -9.64 31.84
CA ASP A 65 29.98 -9.73 32.94
C ASP A 65 28.51 -9.79 32.47
N THR A 66 27.71 -10.59 33.19
CA THR A 66 26.25 -10.41 33.28
C THR A 66 25.84 -9.97 34.68
N GLN A 67 24.62 -9.45 34.81
CA GLN A 67 24.00 -9.17 36.09
C GLN A 67 22.47 -9.22 35.96
N VAL A 68 21.78 -9.33 37.10
CA VAL A 68 20.32 -9.17 37.15
C VAL A 68 19.93 -7.80 36.61
N GLY A 69 18.87 -7.77 35.79
CA GLY A 69 18.35 -6.56 35.16
C GLY A 69 18.99 -6.18 33.82
N VAL A 70 19.94 -6.97 33.29
CA VAL A 70 20.35 -6.82 31.88
C VAL A 70 19.23 -7.28 30.94
N HIS A 71 18.89 -6.43 29.98
CA HIS A 71 17.88 -6.65 28.95
C HIS A 71 18.50 -7.29 27.69
N TYR A 72 17.70 -8.09 27.00
CA TYR A 72 18.17 -8.98 25.94
C TYR A 72 17.14 -9.11 24.81
N ALA A 73 17.62 -9.10 23.58
CA ALA A 73 16.86 -9.39 22.37
C ALA A 73 17.38 -10.68 21.72
N LEU A 74 16.51 -11.39 20.99
CA LEU A 74 16.89 -12.55 20.18
C LEU A 74 17.79 -12.07 19.02
N GLY A 75 18.93 -12.73 18.81
CA GLY A 75 19.88 -12.45 17.73
C GLY A 75 20.33 -13.73 17.03
N SER A 76 21.06 -13.58 15.92
CA SER A 76 21.66 -14.71 15.20
C SER A 76 23.04 -15.09 15.75
N TRP A 77 23.49 -16.29 15.39
CA TRP A 77 24.84 -16.78 15.63
C TRP A 77 25.89 -15.84 15.02
N ASP A 78 25.70 -15.41 13.78
CA ASP A 78 26.60 -14.44 13.11
C ASP A 78 26.65 -13.10 13.87
N ALA A 79 25.49 -12.56 14.26
CA ALA A 79 25.43 -11.28 15.00
C ALA A 79 26.11 -11.35 16.37
N SER A 80 26.19 -12.53 16.98
CA SER A 80 26.87 -12.75 18.26
C SER A 80 28.39 -12.58 18.19
N ASN A 81 28.99 -12.81 17.02
CA ASN A 81 30.44 -12.89 16.84
C ASN A 81 31.12 -13.86 17.84
N VAL A 82 30.49 -15.01 18.13
CA VAL A 82 31.03 -16.06 19.00
C VAL A 82 31.55 -17.23 18.17
N ALA A 83 32.73 -17.75 18.51
CA ALA A 83 33.35 -18.85 17.80
C ALA A 83 32.61 -20.18 18.03
N ASN A 84 32.68 -21.08 17.04
CA ASN A 84 32.30 -22.48 17.16
C ASN A 84 30.86 -22.76 17.65
N LEU A 85 29.92 -21.83 17.40
CA LEU A 85 28.54 -21.95 17.90
C LEU A 85 27.79 -23.20 17.45
N GLY A 86 28.15 -23.82 16.32
CA GLY A 86 27.61 -25.13 15.94
C GLY A 86 27.99 -26.26 16.92
N TYR A 87 29.19 -26.25 17.49
CA TYR A 87 29.58 -27.20 18.53
C TYR A 87 28.92 -26.88 19.87
N VAL A 88 28.78 -25.59 20.22
CA VAL A 88 27.96 -25.15 21.36
C VAL A 88 26.51 -25.64 21.20
N GLY A 89 25.93 -25.50 20.00
CA GLY A 89 24.57 -25.95 19.71
C GLY A 89 24.40 -27.46 19.89
N TYR A 90 25.35 -28.26 19.41
CA TYR A 90 25.36 -29.70 19.64
C TYR A 90 25.37 -30.04 21.15
N VAL A 91 26.18 -29.34 21.94
CA VAL A 91 26.22 -29.53 23.40
C VAL A 91 24.85 -29.24 24.04
N LEU A 92 24.19 -28.16 23.63
CA LEU A 92 22.87 -27.75 24.17
C LEU A 92 21.73 -28.69 23.77
N GLU A 93 21.84 -29.35 22.61
CA GLU A 93 20.88 -30.35 22.15
C GLU A 93 20.98 -31.67 22.92
N ASN A 94 22.19 -32.07 23.35
CA ASN A 94 22.46 -33.42 23.85
C ASN A 94 22.74 -33.50 25.37
N TYR A 95 22.94 -32.37 26.06
CA TYR A 95 23.30 -32.32 27.48
C TYR A 95 22.38 -31.41 28.31
N PHE A 96 22.58 -31.41 29.63
CA PHE A 96 21.74 -30.68 30.59
C PHE A 96 21.57 -29.19 30.23
N PRO A 97 20.35 -28.61 30.31
CA PRO A 97 19.12 -29.23 30.82
C PRO A 97 18.26 -29.98 29.78
N THR A 98 18.47 -29.84 28.47
CA THR A 98 17.76 -30.61 27.41
C THR A 98 17.90 -32.13 27.61
N VAL A 99 19.14 -32.54 27.86
CA VAL A 99 19.69 -33.78 28.42
C VAL A 99 19.61 -33.93 29.95
N PRO A 100 18.48 -33.97 30.68
CA PRO A 100 18.50 -33.81 32.15
C PRO A 100 19.34 -34.86 32.90
N THR A 101 19.54 -36.04 32.32
CA THR A 101 20.36 -37.12 32.89
C THR A 101 21.80 -37.18 32.32
N ALA A 102 22.20 -36.26 31.45
CA ALA A 102 23.51 -36.21 30.80
C ALA A 102 24.28 -34.89 31.10
N PRO A 103 25.61 -34.93 31.36
CA PRO A 103 26.44 -36.12 31.53
C PRO A 103 26.21 -36.72 32.93
N ALA A 104 26.37 -38.04 33.10
CA ALA A 104 26.11 -38.69 34.39
C ALA A 104 26.99 -38.11 35.53
N ALA A 105 26.37 -37.37 36.46
CA ALA A 105 27.05 -36.59 37.49
C ALA A 105 26.31 -36.65 38.84
N ALA A 106 26.99 -36.18 39.90
CA ALA A 106 26.50 -36.25 41.28
C ALA A 106 25.32 -35.30 41.60
N SER A 107 25.22 -34.16 40.90
CA SER A 107 24.11 -33.22 40.99
C SER A 107 23.96 -32.44 39.68
N ASP A 108 22.81 -31.80 39.50
CA ASP A 108 22.53 -30.97 38.33
C ASP A 108 23.43 -29.72 38.27
N ASP A 109 23.93 -29.24 39.41
CA ASP A 109 24.95 -28.18 39.47
C ASP A 109 26.27 -28.61 38.82
N VAL A 110 26.67 -29.87 39.01
CA VAL A 110 27.86 -30.44 38.37
C VAL A 110 27.62 -30.67 36.88
N ARG A 111 26.40 -31.05 36.47
CA ARG A 111 26.02 -31.15 35.04
C ARG A 111 26.10 -29.80 34.35
N ALA A 112 25.46 -28.78 34.94
CA ALA A 112 25.41 -27.44 34.41
C ALA A 112 26.81 -26.80 34.33
N ALA A 113 27.66 -27.02 35.34
CA ALA A 113 29.05 -26.57 35.31
C ALA A 113 29.87 -27.29 34.21
N ALA A 114 29.66 -28.60 34.03
CA ALA A 114 30.35 -29.36 32.97
C ALA A 114 29.97 -28.87 31.57
N VAL A 115 28.68 -28.59 31.35
CA VAL A 115 28.14 -28.02 30.11
C VAL A 115 28.65 -26.60 29.90
N GLN A 116 28.54 -25.71 30.89
CA GLN A 116 29.02 -24.32 30.77
C GLN A 116 30.53 -24.26 30.47
N ALA A 117 31.34 -25.14 31.07
CA ALA A 117 32.77 -25.21 30.77
C ALA A 117 33.07 -25.79 29.36
N ALA A 118 32.24 -26.71 28.85
CA ALA A 118 32.34 -27.20 27.47
C ALA A 118 31.94 -26.11 26.46
N ILE A 119 30.93 -25.31 26.78
CA ILE A 119 30.52 -24.14 26.00
C ILE A 119 31.68 -23.14 25.92
N TRP A 120 32.27 -22.74 27.06
CA TRP A 120 33.42 -21.84 27.09
C TRP A 120 34.69 -22.42 26.47
N PHE A 121 34.86 -23.75 26.41
CA PHE A 121 35.94 -24.36 25.63
C PHE A 121 35.80 -24.04 24.14
N PHE A 122 34.58 -24.14 23.59
CA PHE A 122 34.32 -23.85 22.18
C PHE A 122 34.28 -22.34 21.87
N SER A 123 33.66 -21.50 22.71
CA SER A 123 33.55 -20.06 22.49
C SER A 123 34.81 -19.27 22.82
N ASP A 124 35.47 -19.60 23.95
CA ASP A 124 36.50 -18.77 24.60
C ASP A 124 37.82 -19.53 24.88
N ARG A 125 37.96 -20.77 24.40
CA ARG A 125 39.12 -21.65 24.64
C ARG A 125 39.41 -21.95 26.13
N TYR A 126 38.35 -22.04 26.93
CA TYR A 126 38.45 -22.31 28.37
C TYR A 126 38.83 -23.76 28.69
N VAL A 127 39.88 -23.96 29.47
CA VAL A 127 40.37 -25.27 29.93
C VAL A 127 40.33 -25.32 31.45
N LEU A 128 39.66 -26.33 32.01
CA LEU A 128 39.55 -26.54 33.46
C LEU A 128 40.88 -26.99 34.05
N ASP A 129 41.10 -26.67 35.34
CA ASP A 129 42.23 -27.20 36.09
C ASP A 129 42.22 -28.75 36.08
N PRO A 130 43.37 -29.43 35.92
CA PRO A 130 43.45 -30.90 35.93
C PRO A 130 42.89 -31.58 37.18
N ALA A 131 42.85 -30.89 38.33
CA ALA A 131 42.27 -31.36 39.57
C ALA A 131 40.76 -31.06 39.72
N SER A 132 40.16 -30.31 38.79
CA SER A 132 38.74 -29.96 38.83
C SER A 132 37.85 -31.22 38.71
N PRO A 133 36.92 -31.47 39.65
CA PRO A 133 36.03 -32.63 39.59
C PRO A 133 35.04 -32.58 38.42
N VAL A 134 34.89 -31.40 37.80
CA VAL A 134 34.05 -31.17 36.61
C VAL A 134 34.78 -31.58 35.32
N ARG A 135 36.13 -31.52 35.29
CA ARG A 135 36.94 -31.70 34.07
C ARG A 135 36.65 -33.00 33.30
N PRO A 136 36.53 -34.19 33.91
CA PRO A 136 36.29 -35.43 33.16
C PRO A 136 34.94 -35.44 32.43
N LEU A 137 33.95 -34.70 32.93
CA LEU A 137 32.64 -34.58 32.31
C LEU A 137 32.69 -33.60 31.12
N THR A 138 33.36 -32.46 31.29
CA THR A 138 33.61 -31.48 30.21
C THR A 138 34.43 -32.08 29.07
N GLU A 139 35.49 -32.85 29.38
CA GLU A 139 36.32 -33.54 28.39
C GLU A 139 35.50 -34.55 27.57
N ALA A 140 34.59 -35.29 28.20
CA ALA A 140 33.68 -36.20 27.51
C ALA A 140 32.68 -35.46 26.61
N ILE A 141 32.06 -34.38 27.09
CA ILE A 141 31.15 -33.53 26.29
C ILE A 141 31.87 -32.97 25.05
N VAL A 142 33.09 -32.46 25.22
CA VAL A 142 33.87 -31.87 24.12
C VAL A 142 34.26 -32.92 23.10
N ALA A 143 34.71 -34.11 23.53
CA ALA A 143 35.07 -35.19 22.62
C ALA A 143 33.86 -35.69 21.80
N ASP A 144 32.69 -35.79 22.43
CA ASP A 144 31.44 -36.15 21.77
C ASP A 144 30.96 -35.08 20.77
N ALA A 145 31.00 -33.80 21.18
CA ALA A 145 30.65 -32.68 20.29
C ALA A 145 31.58 -32.58 19.07
N LEU A 146 32.88 -32.80 19.24
CA LEU A 146 33.83 -32.84 18.11
C LEU A 146 33.60 -34.01 17.16
N ALA A 147 33.10 -35.15 17.67
CA ALA A 147 32.83 -36.34 16.86
C ALA A 147 31.50 -36.25 16.09
N ASN A 148 30.48 -35.59 16.67
CA ASN A 148 29.09 -35.67 16.22
C ASN A 148 28.45 -34.33 15.82
N GLY A 149 29.08 -33.19 16.15
CA GLY A 149 28.71 -31.86 15.67
C GLY A 149 29.43 -31.45 14.37
N PRO A 150 29.29 -30.19 13.92
CA PRO A 150 28.48 -29.11 14.50
C PRO A 150 26.98 -29.24 14.21
N ALA A 151 26.15 -28.70 15.11
CA ALA A 151 24.74 -28.43 14.87
C ALA A 151 24.53 -27.22 13.94
N VAL A 152 23.30 -27.06 13.44
CA VAL A 152 22.87 -25.96 12.56
C VAL A 152 22.18 -24.88 13.38
N GLU A 153 22.30 -23.61 12.98
CA GLU A 153 21.58 -22.51 13.65
C GLU A 153 20.06 -22.76 13.64
N PRO A 154 19.38 -22.72 14.79
CA PRO A 154 17.94 -22.93 14.82
C PRO A 154 17.18 -21.77 14.20
N ALA A 155 16.09 -22.06 13.49
CA ALA A 155 15.23 -21.04 12.89
C ALA A 155 14.57 -20.17 13.97
N ALA A 156 14.84 -18.86 13.93
CA ALA A 156 14.20 -17.89 14.82
C ALA A 156 12.72 -17.69 14.46
N PRO A 157 11.79 -17.66 15.45
CA PRO A 157 10.37 -17.40 15.21
C PRO A 157 10.13 -15.99 14.65
N GLN A 158 9.19 -15.83 13.73
CA GLN A 158 8.98 -14.60 12.96
C GLN A 158 7.77 -13.79 13.40
N LEU A 159 7.99 -12.49 13.57
CA LEU A 159 7.01 -11.47 13.94
C LEU A 159 7.69 -10.11 13.74
N ASP A 160 7.23 -9.31 12.79
CA ASP A 160 7.77 -7.98 12.52
C ASP A 160 6.65 -7.03 12.11
N VAL A 161 6.83 -5.73 12.36
CA VAL A 161 5.90 -4.66 11.98
C VAL A 161 6.71 -3.58 11.30
N SER A 162 6.44 -3.33 10.02
CA SER A 162 7.19 -2.38 9.21
C SER A 162 6.27 -1.32 8.58
N PRO A 163 6.55 -0.01 8.71
CA PRO A 163 7.67 0.57 9.46
C PRO A 163 7.49 0.45 10.99
N ASP A 164 8.59 0.43 11.72
CA ASP A 164 8.65 0.40 13.19
C ASP A 164 8.50 1.80 13.82
N VAL A 165 8.71 2.85 13.04
CA VAL A 165 8.46 4.26 13.40
C VAL A 165 7.79 4.98 12.24
N LEU A 166 6.73 5.75 12.51
CA LEU A 166 6.05 6.57 11.49
C LEU A 166 5.56 7.92 12.06
N PRO A 167 5.85 9.07 11.42
CA PRO A 167 5.31 10.36 11.83
C PRO A 167 3.78 10.39 11.69
N ALA A 168 3.08 10.90 12.71
CA ALA A 168 1.62 10.95 12.76
C ALA A 168 1.08 12.34 13.12
N PRO A 169 0.00 12.81 12.48
CA PRO A 169 -0.69 14.02 12.91
C PRO A 169 -1.20 13.94 14.36
N SER A 170 -0.92 14.98 15.16
CA SER A 170 -1.52 15.14 16.50
C SER A 170 -3.03 15.44 16.47
N THR A 171 -3.62 15.59 15.29
CA THR A 171 -5.05 15.84 15.04
C THR A 171 -5.88 14.56 14.82
N GLY A 172 -5.24 13.38 14.79
CA GLY A 172 -5.93 12.09 14.81
C GLY A 172 -6.28 11.52 13.42
N GLU A 173 -5.67 12.01 12.36
CA GLU A 173 -5.69 11.35 11.06
C GLU A 173 -4.89 10.03 11.08
N LEU A 174 -5.28 9.10 10.21
CA LEU A 174 -4.66 7.77 10.12
C LEU A 174 -3.32 7.81 9.38
N VAL A 175 -2.39 6.99 9.83
CA VAL A 175 -1.13 6.68 9.17
C VAL A 175 -0.93 5.17 9.03
N GLY A 176 -0.19 4.78 7.99
CA GLY A 176 0.02 3.39 7.59
C GLY A 176 0.23 3.28 6.07
N PRO A 177 0.21 2.06 5.51
CA PRO A 177 0.04 0.79 6.20
C PRO A 177 1.28 0.38 7.00
N PHE A 178 1.07 -0.16 8.19
CA PHE A 178 2.04 -0.96 8.92
C PHE A 178 1.86 -2.43 8.53
N GLN A 179 2.85 -3.03 7.89
CA GLN A 179 2.79 -4.41 7.42
C GLN A 179 3.26 -5.37 8.50
N VAL A 180 2.39 -6.32 8.85
CA VAL A 180 2.69 -7.39 9.80
C VAL A 180 3.26 -8.59 9.05
N THR A 181 4.47 -9.01 9.40
CA THR A 181 5.04 -10.28 8.91
C THR A 181 5.25 -11.25 10.06
N GLY A 182 5.20 -12.56 9.79
CA GLY A 182 5.38 -13.58 10.81
C GLY A 182 4.93 -14.98 10.39
N ASP A 183 5.26 -15.96 11.22
CA ASP A 183 4.93 -17.40 11.06
C ASP A 183 3.72 -17.84 11.91
N GLY A 184 3.00 -16.89 12.52
CA GLY A 184 1.79 -17.16 13.32
C GLY A 184 1.14 -15.89 13.86
N PRO A 185 -0.14 -15.94 14.24
CA PRO A 185 -0.93 -14.77 14.67
C PRO A 185 -0.47 -14.20 16.02
N ALA A 186 -0.65 -12.90 16.22
CA ALA A 186 -0.24 -12.19 17.42
C ALA A 186 -1.37 -11.33 18.02
N THR A 187 -1.27 -11.02 19.31
CA THR A 187 -2.25 -10.25 20.06
C THR A 187 -1.86 -8.78 20.10
N LEU A 188 -2.80 -7.90 19.77
CA LEU A 188 -2.62 -6.45 19.79
C LEU A 188 -2.65 -5.87 21.21
N ARG A 189 -1.76 -4.91 21.48
CA ARG A 189 -1.81 -3.94 22.58
C ARG A 189 -1.49 -2.55 22.05
N SER A 190 -2.21 -1.52 22.49
CA SER A 190 -1.96 -0.13 22.10
C SER A 190 -1.71 0.78 23.30
N VAL A 191 -0.96 1.86 23.07
CA VAL A 191 -0.71 2.92 24.04
C VAL A 191 -0.85 4.25 23.33
N GLY A 192 -1.84 5.06 23.73
CA GLY A 192 -2.06 6.40 23.17
C GLY A 192 -2.51 6.46 21.70
N VAL A 193 -2.84 5.31 21.09
CA VAL A 193 -3.27 5.20 19.69
C VAL A 193 -4.49 4.27 19.55
N GLU A 194 -5.26 4.48 18.50
CA GLU A 194 -6.22 3.49 17.97
C GLU A 194 -5.62 2.80 16.74
N VAL A 195 -6.00 1.54 16.51
CA VAL A 195 -5.46 0.69 15.42
C VAL A 195 -6.63 0.11 14.62
N TYR A 196 -6.43 -0.06 13.31
CA TYR A 196 -7.44 -0.39 12.32
C TYR A 196 -6.92 -1.43 11.32
N SER A 197 -7.83 -2.22 10.76
CA SER A 197 -7.53 -3.17 9.68
C SER A 197 -7.81 -2.63 8.27
N ASP A 198 -8.22 -1.37 8.14
CA ASP A 198 -8.58 -0.71 6.89
C ASP A 198 -8.08 0.74 6.85
N PRO A 199 -7.77 1.29 5.65
CA PRO A 199 -7.28 2.66 5.50
C PRO A 199 -8.32 3.73 5.81
N ASP A 200 -9.61 3.40 5.74
CA ASP A 200 -10.72 4.35 5.92
C ASP A 200 -11.09 4.57 7.40
N GLY A 201 -10.50 3.80 8.32
CA GLY A 201 -10.75 3.94 9.76
C GLY A 201 -12.10 3.39 10.23
N THR A 202 -12.69 2.46 9.48
CA THR A 202 -14.03 1.94 9.75
C THR A 202 -14.03 0.72 10.67
N THR A 203 -12.94 -0.06 10.69
CA THR A 203 -12.81 -1.32 11.41
C THR A 203 -11.71 -1.23 12.46
N VAL A 204 -12.09 -0.74 13.65
CA VAL A 204 -11.20 -0.67 14.83
C VAL A 204 -10.80 -2.07 15.29
N LEU A 205 -9.51 -2.27 15.55
CA LEU A 205 -8.96 -3.42 16.25
C LEU A 205 -8.75 -3.07 17.73
N PRO A 206 -9.54 -3.62 18.67
CA PRO A 206 -9.37 -3.34 20.09
C PRO A 206 -8.16 -4.09 20.67
N ASP A 207 -7.68 -3.63 21.82
CA ASP A 207 -6.69 -4.37 22.63
C ASP A 207 -7.16 -5.80 22.92
N GLY A 208 -6.25 -6.76 22.75
CA GLY A 208 -6.55 -8.18 22.81
C GLY A 208 -7.01 -8.80 21.48
N ALA A 209 -7.20 -8.02 20.42
CA ALA A 209 -7.51 -8.55 19.09
C ALA A 209 -6.36 -9.40 18.52
N THR A 210 -6.72 -10.48 17.81
CA THR A 210 -5.78 -11.35 17.11
C THR A 210 -5.52 -10.82 15.70
N VAL A 211 -4.26 -10.55 15.39
CA VAL A 211 -3.78 -10.07 14.09
C VAL A 211 -3.00 -11.19 13.39
N ALA A 212 -3.30 -11.44 12.11
CA ALA A 212 -2.63 -12.47 11.32
C ALA A 212 -1.38 -11.92 10.60
N PRO A 213 -0.39 -12.76 10.25
CA PRO A 213 0.64 -12.38 9.30
C PRO A 213 0.05 -11.98 7.94
N GLY A 214 0.67 -11.00 7.29
CA GLY A 214 0.19 -10.40 6.04
C GLY A 214 -0.90 -9.35 6.22
N THR A 215 -1.36 -9.08 7.45
CA THR A 215 -2.28 -7.96 7.72
C THR A 215 -1.57 -6.62 7.55
N SER A 216 -2.17 -5.71 6.80
CA SER A 216 -1.87 -4.27 6.85
C SER A 216 -2.69 -3.62 7.97
N LEU A 217 -2.04 -2.82 8.80
CA LEU A 217 -2.67 -2.06 9.88
C LEU A 217 -2.56 -0.56 9.60
N TRP A 218 -3.52 0.22 10.09
CA TRP A 218 -3.45 1.67 10.16
C TRP A 218 -3.63 2.12 11.60
N SER A 219 -3.07 3.26 11.97
CA SER A 219 -3.16 3.76 13.34
C SER A 219 -3.23 5.29 13.38
N ARG A 220 -3.86 5.84 14.42
CA ARG A 220 -3.91 7.29 14.67
C ARG A 220 -3.56 7.60 16.11
N SER A 221 -3.00 8.78 16.33
CA SER A 221 -2.85 9.35 17.67
C SER A 221 -4.22 9.65 18.29
N VAL A 222 -4.42 9.23 19.54
CA VAL A 222 -5.58 9.62 20.36
C VAL A 222 -5.19 10.17 21.74
N SER A 223 -3.91 10.46 21.94
CA SER A 223 -3.37 11.01 23.19
C SER A 223 -2.37 12.14 22.94
N ALA A 224 -2.17 12.98 23.94
CA ALA A 224 -1.06 13.94 23.99
C ALA A 224 0.17 13.40 24.74
N THR A 225 0.06 12.24 25.40
CA THR A 225 1.17 11.61 26.14
C THR A 225 2.01 10.72 25.24
N THR A 226 3.33 10.70 25.43
CA THR A 226 4.25 9.74 24.81
C THR A 226 4.61 8.62 25.80
N PRO A 227 4.99 7.41 25.33
CA PRO A 227 5.01 6.97 23.93
C PRO A 227 3.61 6.80 23.33
N GLN A 228 3.54 6.80 22.00
CA GLN A 228 2.32 6.53 21.24
C GLN A 228 2.63 5.43 20.24
N GLY A 229 1.87 4.34 20.23
CA GLY A 229 2.14 3.22 19.35
C GLY A 229 1.42 1.95 19.77
N PHE A 230 1.62 0.90 18.99
CA PHE A 230 1.07 -0.41 19.27
C PHE A 230 2.13 -1.50 19.18
N VAL A 231 1.90 -2.59 19.90
CA VAL A 231 2.74 -3.77 19.93
C VAL A 231 1.86 -5.00 19.68
N LEU A 232 2.29 -5.82 18.74
CA LEU A 232 1.82 -7.19 18.57
C LEU A 232 2.73 -8.09 19.41
N GLU A 233 2.14 -8.92 20.26
CA GLU A 233 2.87 -9.92 21.03
C GLU A 233 2.30 -11.33 20.82
N ARG A 234 3.17 -12.34 20.78
CA ARG A 234 2.72 -13.74 20.86
C ARG A 234 3.71 -14.61 21.63
N ALA A 235 3.19 -15.65 22.28
CA ALA A 235 4.01 -16.75 22.76
C ALA A 235 4.58 -17.52 21.56
N VAL A 236 5.87 -17.78 21.61
CA VAL A 236 6.64 -18.54 20.62
C VAL A 236 7.48 -19.59 21.35
N THR A 237 7.49 -20.80 20.83
CA THR A 237 8.43 -21.82 21.27
C THR A 237 9.79 -21.48 20.68
N VAL A 238 10.73 -21.04 21.51
CA VAL A 238 12.13 -20.80 21.13
C VAL A 238 12.92 -22.04 21.48
N VAL A 239 13.62 -22.61 20.50
CA VAL A 239 14.41 -23.83 20.71
C VAL A 239 15.78 -23.51 21.33
N GLN A 240 16.41 -24.51 21.97
CA GLN A 240 17.77 -24.35 22.48
C GLN A 240 18.75 -23.89 21.39
N SER A 241 19.91 -23.37 21.81
CA SER A 241 20.94 -22.84 20.91
C SER A 241 20.57 -21.50 20.24
N SER A 242 19.35 -20.98 20.43
CA SER A 242 18.99 -19.59 20.09
C SER A 242 19.77 -18.58 20.95
N VAL A 243 20.35 -17.56 20.32
CA VAL A 243 21.22 -16.58 20.98
C VAL A 243 20.45 -15.32 21.40
N TYR A 244 20.78 -14.82 22.58
CA TYR A 244 20.25 -13.59 23.16
C TYR A 244 21.38 -12.58 23.36
N LEU A 245 21.26 -11.43 22.69
CA LEU A 245 22.24 -10.35 22.67
C LEU A 245 21.74 -9.15 23.47
N TYR A 246 22.67 -8.35 23.98
CA TYR A 246 22.34 -7.10 24.68
C TYR A 246 21.60 -6.14 23.75
N ASP A 247 20.43 -5.64 24.17
CA ASP A 247 19.56 -4.79 23.35
C ASP A 247 19.94 -3.30 23.34
N GLY A 248 20.97 -2.90 24.10
CA GLY A 248 21.43 -1.52 24.21
C GLY A 248 20.60 -0.63 25.15
N SER A 249 19.52 -1.12 25.75
CA SER A 249 18.54 -0.30 26.46
C SER A 249 18.87 0.00 27.93
N ASN A 250 19.85 -0.69 28.53
CA ASN A 250 20.23 -0.43 29.93
C ASN A 250 21.11 0.84 30.05
N PRO A 251 20.67 1.88 30.80
CA PRO A 251 21.41 3.14 30.86
C PRO A 251 22.85 2.99 31.40
N GLY A 252 23.81 3.57 30.69
CA GLY A 252 25.23 3.55 31.07
C GLY A 252 25.97 2.23 30.80
N ARG A 253 25.34 1.27 30.11
CA ARG A 253 25.94 0.00 29.71
C ARG A 253 26.07 -0.08 28.19
N THR A 254 27.29 -0.32 27.71
CA THR A 254 27.61 -0.44 26.26
C THR A 254 27.72 -1.88 25.77
N ALA A 255 27.92 -2.84 26.69
CA ALA A 255 28.01 -4.26 26.39
C ALA A 255 27.49 -5.11 27.57
N ALA A 256 27.13 -6.35 27.30
CA ALA A 256 26.85 -7.37 28.31
C ALA A 256 27.18 -8.76 27.76
N GLN A 257 27.37 -9.71 28.67
CA GLN A 257 27.46 -11.15 28.40
C GLN A 257 26.44 -11.58 27.34
N LYS A 258 26.89 -12.31 26.33
CA LYS A 258 26.02 -12.93 25.32
C LYS A 258 25.45 -14.22 25.90
N LEU A 259 24.18 -14.50 25.63
CA LEU A 259 23.49 -15.66 26.20
C LEU A 259 23.05 -16.62 25.10
N VAL A 260 22.95 -17.90 25.45
CA VAL A 260 22.36 -18.93 24.59
C VAL A 260 21.30 -19.72 25.34
N LEU A 261 20.17 -19.99 24.71
CA LEU A 261 19.06 -20.69 25.34
C LEU A 261 19.43 -22.15 25.65
N ALA A 262 19.27 -22.56 26.91
CA ALA A 262 19.77 -23.84 27.41
C ALA A 262 18.87 -25.04 27.09
N GLN A 263 17.57 -24.79 26.85
CA GLN A 263 16.55 -25.77 26.48
C GLN A 263 15.43 -25.08 25.70
N THR A 264 14.71 -25.82 24.85
CA THR A 264 13.46 -25.34 24.25
C THR A 264 12.52 -24.78 25.33
N SER A 265 12.04 -23.56 25.14
CA SER A 265 11.22 -22.81 26.10
C SER A 265 10.19 -21.92 25.40
N ASP A 266 8.99 -21.78 25.96
CA ASP A 266 8.00 -20.82 25.46
C ASP A 266 8.29 -19.42 26.02
N LEU A 267 8.51 -18.46 25.12
CA LEU A 267 8.85 -17.06 25.42
C LEU A 267 7.96 -16.13 24.59
N VAL A 268 7.92 -14.83 24.92
CA VAL A 268 7.17 -13.85 24.11
C VAL A 268 8.07 -13.24 23.05
N ARG A 269 7.59 -13.17 21.81
CA ARG A 269 8.13 -12.28 20.79
C ARG A 269 7.20 -11.10 20.59
N ARG A 270 7.79 -9.91 20.40
CA ARG A 270 7.07 -8.65 20.21
C ARG A 270 7.62 -7.90 19.00
N ALA A 271 6.72 -7.29 18.25
CA ALA A 271 7.04 -6.29 17.23
C ALA A 271 5.92 -5.25 17.22
N GLY A 272 6.20 -4.02 16.81
CA GLY A 272 5.25 -2.92 16.92
C GLY A 272 5.72 -1.69 16.20
N ALA A 273 4.87 -0.67 16.17
CA ALA A 273 5.19 0.62 15.58
C ALA A 273 4.98 1.75 16.59
N LEU A 274 5.93 2.68 16.62
CA LEU A 274 5.84 3.96 17.31
C LEU A 274 5.30 5.02 16.35
N LEU A 275 4.29 5.77 16.80
CA LEU A 275 3.85 6.99 16.13
C LEU A 275 4.61 8.18 16.71
N GLU A 276 5.27 8.97 15.86
CA GLU A 276 5.91 10.23 16.24
C GLU A 276 4.95 11.40 15.99
N PRO A 277 4.26 11.92 17.04
CA PRO A 277 3.23 12.94 16.84
C PRO A 277 3.83 14.28 16.43
N TYR A 278 3.35 14.86 15.33
CA TYR A 278 3.69 16.22 14.91
C TYR A 278 2.48 17.18 15.02
N PRO A 279 2.70 18.47 15.37
CA PRO A 279 1.67 19.49 15.30
C PRO A 279 1.08 19.58 13.89
N ALA A 280 -0.23 19.36 13.77
CA ALA A 280 -0.94 19.36 12.49
C ALA A 280 -2.23 20.18 12.54
N GLY A 281 -2.78 20.50 11.36
CA GLY A 281 -4.06 21.16 11.15
C GLY A 281 -4.66 20.75 9.79
N SER A 282 -5.66 21.48 9.33
CA SER A 282 -6.45 21.12 8.14
C SER A 282 -6.77 22.31 7.22
N VAL A 283 -7.15 22.01 5.98
CA VAL A 283 -7.74 22.95 5.01
C VAL A 283 -9.08 22.40 4.55
N THR A 284 -10.14 23.21 4.64
CA THR A 284 -11.39 23.00 3.90
C THR A 284 -11.32 23.80 2.60
N ILE A 285 -11.52 23.12 1.47
CA ILE A 285 -11.63 23.70 0.15
C ILE A 285 -13.12 23.75 -0.19
N ASP A 286 -13.65 24.97 -0.30
CA ASP A 286 -15.06 25.25 -0.58
C ASP A 286 -15.23 25.54 -2.08
N LYS A 287 -15.51 24.50 -2.88
CA LYS A 287 -15.68 24.62 -4.33
C LYS A 287 -17.08 25.11 -4.67
N THR A 288 -17.21 26.34 -5.17
CA THR A 288 -18.45 26.86 -5.74
C THR A 288 -18.53 26.55 -7.23
N VAL A 289 -19.59 25.84 -7.62
CA VAL A 289 -19.98 25.61 -9.02
C VAL A 289 -21.12 26.59 -9.35
N ALA A 290 -20.89 27.48 -10.33
CA ALA A 290 -21.80 28.55 -10.71
C ALA A 290 -22.00 28.62 -12.24
N GLY A 291 -22.86 29.52 -12.70
CA GLY A 291 -23.15 29.75 -14.13
C GLY A 291 -24.31 28.93 -14.68
N THR A 292 -24.59 29.09 -15.97
CA THR A 292 -25.75 28.46 -16.65
C THR A 292 -25.55 26.96 -16.90
N GLY A 293 -24.30 26.49 -16.91
CA GLY A 293 -23.90 25.10 -17.01
C GLY A 293 -23.70 24.38 -15.67
N ALA A 294 -23.96 25.04 -14.53
CA ALA A 294 -23.72 24.44 -13.21
C ALA A 294 -24.51 23.14 -13.00
N GLY A 295 -23.81 22.06 -12.63
CA GLY A 295 -24.38 20.70 -12.52
C GLY A 295 -24.24 19.86 -13.78
N LEU A 296 -23.61 20.37 -14.85
CA LEU A 296 -23.32 19.63 -16.08
C LEU A 296 -21.81 19.46 -16.34
N GLN A 297 -20.94 20.05 -15.52
CA GLN A 297 -19.49 19.95 -15.66
C GLN A 297 -18.96 18.52 -15.42
N GLY A 298 -17.81 18.22 -16.03
CA GLY A 298 -17.02 17.02 -15.75
C GLY A 298 -16.42 17.03 -14.34
N GLU A 299 -15.56 16.04 -14.07
CA GLU A 299 -14.80 16.00 -12.82
C GLU A 299 -13.88 17.23 -12.71
N VAL A 300 -13.82 17.82 -11.51
CA VAL A 300 -12.88 18.90 -11.18
C VAL A 300 -11.87 18.38 -10.15
N VAL A 301 -10.58 18.55 -10.44
CA VAL A 301 -9.48 18.10 -9.58
C VAL A 301 -8.72 19.31 -9.05
N LEU A 302 -8.71 19.45 -7.73
CA LEU A 302 -8.01 20.51 -7.01
C LEU A 302 -6.77 19.93 -6.34
N THR A 303 -5.61 20.51 -6.62
CA THR A 303 -4.33 20.12 -6.04
C THR A 303 -3.93 21.14 -4.98
N LEU A 304 -3.78 20.68 -3.73
CA LEU A 304 -3.31 21.49 -2.60
C LEU A 304 -1.81 21.23 -2.40
N SER A 305 -0.97 22.25 -2.61
CA SER A 305 0.47 22.17 -2.41
C SER A 305 0.90 22.96 -1.17
N CYS A 306 1.45 22.27 -0.18
CA CYS A 306 1.83 22.80 1.14
C CYS A 306 3.35 22.83 1.31
N THR A 307 3.91 24.03 1.48
CA THR A 307 5.34 24.26 1.74
C THR A 307 5.60 24.30 3.26
N PRO A 308 6.47 23.44 3.83
CA PRO A 308 6.77 23.45 5.26
C PRO A 308 7.52 24.71 5.72
N ALA A 309 7.17 25.24 6.90
CA ALA A 309 7.80 26.44 7.46
C ALA A 309 9.32 26.30 7.72
N GLY A 310 9.78 25.09 8.05
CA GLY A 310 11.20 24.79 8.29
C GLY A 310 12.03 24.51 7.04
N GLY A 311 11.42 24.58 5.84
CA GLY A 311 11.95 23.96 4.64
C GLY A 311 11.75 22.45 4.62
N GLY A 312 11.98 21.83 3.46
CA GLY A 312 11.72 20.41 3.21
C GLY A 312 11.02 20.18 1.87
N PRO A 313 10.62 18.94 1.56
CA PRO A 313 9.79 18.66 0.39
C PRO A 313 8.40 19.32 0.52
N ILE A 314 7.84 19.75 -0.60
CA ILE A 314 6.44 20.21 -0.66
C ILE A 314 5.54 18.98 -0.55
N SER A 315 4.54 19.03 0.34
CA SER A 315 3.49 18.02 0.43
C SER A 315 2.36 18.37 -0.53
N THR A 316 1.91 17.40 -1.32
CA THR A 316 0.83 17.59 -2.29
C THR A 316 -0.33 16.67 -1.96
N TYR A 317 -1.54 17.22 -1.97
CA TYR A 317 -2.80 16.53 -1.69
C TYR A 317 -3.80 16.84 -2.81
N GLN A 318 -4.80 15.98 -3.01
CA GLN A 318 -5.85 16.18 -4.01
C GLN A 318 -7.24 16.20 -3.37
N ALA A 319 -8.12 17.03 -3.91
CA ALA A 319 -9.54 17.05 -3.62
C ALA A 319 -10.32 17.01 -4.94
N THR A 320 -11.10 15.94 -5.12
CA THR A 320 -11.97 15.76 -6.29
C THR A 320 -13.37 16.29 -6.00
N ILE A 321 -13.96 16.92 -7.01
CA ILE A 321 -15.36 17.34 -7.05
C ILE A 321 -15.98 16.61 -8.25
N GLU A 322 -16.89 15.69 -7.93
CA GLU A 322 -17.48 14.75 -8.89
C GLU A 322 -18.12 15.45 -10.12
N ALA A 323 -18.12 14.75 -11.26
CA ALA A 323 -18.86 15.18 -12.43
C ALA A 323 -20.36 15.37 -12.09
N GLY A 324 -20.95 16.45 -12.60
CA GLY A 324 -22.33 16.82 -12.30
C GLY A 324 -22.59 17.29 -10.86
N ALA A 325 -21.56 17.59 -10.05
CA ALA A 325 -21.73 18.17 -8.73
C ALA A 325 -22.64 19.41 -8.76
N ALA A 326 -23.58 19.48 -7.82
CA ALA A 326 -24.67 20.45 -7.82
C ALA A 326 -24.17 21.90 -7.75
N ALA A 327 -24.94 22.81 -8.34
CA ALA A 327 -24.72 24.25 -8.26
C ALA A 327 -24.67 24.74 -6.80
N GLY A 328 -23.74 25.65 -6.51
CA GLY A 328 -23.42 26.09 -5.16
C GLY A 328 -22.13 25.48 -4.62
N THR A 329 -21.96 25.51 -3.30
CA THR A 329 -20.71 25.12 -2.62
C THR A 329 -20.66 23.63 -2.30
N ASN A 330 -19.57 22.99 -2.70
CA ASN A 330 -19.21 21.61 -2.49
C ASN A 330 -17.88 21.58 -1.72
N SER A 331 -17.91 21.22 -0.42
CA SER A 331 -16.74 21.32 0.46
C SER A 331 -15.95 20.01 0.56
N ARG A 332 -14.62 20.10 0.60
CA ARG A 332 -13.70 18.97 0.87
C ARG A 332 -12.68 19.37 1.92
N THR A 333 -12.45 18.54 2.94
CA THR A 333 -11.48 18.83 4.01
C THR A 333 -10.29 17.89 3.93
N ILE A 334 -9.09 18.45 3.90
CA ILE A 334 -7.81 17.75 3.93
C ILE A 334 -7.18 17.99 5.31
N GLY A 335 -6.99 16.91 6.07
CA GLY A 335 -6.35 16.92 7.39
C GLY A 335 -4.87 16.55 7.35
N GLY A 336 -4.26 16.45 8.53
CA GLY A 336 -2.90 15.95 8.72
C GLY A 336 -1.79 16.84 8.16
N ILE A 337 -2.09 18.11 7.86
CA ILE A 337 -1.11 19.02 7.27
C ILE A 337 -0.23 19.61 8.40
N PRO A 338 1.12 19.53 8.32
CA PRO A 338 2.01 20.07 9.34
C PRO A 338 1.74 21.55 9.67
N ALA A 339 1.67 21.87 10.95
CA ALA A 339 1.45 23.25 11.41
C ALA A 339 2.62 24.16 10.99
N GLY A 340 2.27 25.39 10.61
CA GLY A 340 3.17 26.35 9.99
C GLY A 340 3.27 26.23 8.47
N ALA A 341 2.80 25.13 7.85
CA ALA A 341 2.86 24.99 6.40
C ALA A 341 2.05 26.10 5.69
N SER A 342 2.59 26.62 4.59
CA SER A 342 1.92 27.56 3.70
C SER A 342 1.40 26.79 2.49
N CYS A 343 0.07 26.71 2.34
CA CYS A 343 -0.58 25.96 1.28
C CYS A 343 -1.23 26.86 0.23
N ALA A 344 -1.17 26.44 -1.03
CA ALA A 344 -1.87 27.03 -2.17
C ALA A 344 -2.75 25.96 -2.84
N VAL A 345 -3.90 26.36 -3.38
CA VAL A 345 -4.78 25.48 -4.18
C VAL A 345 -4.64 25.86 -5.65
N GLU A 346 -4.40 24.87 -6.48
CA GLU A 346 -4.42 24.96 -7.94
C GLU A 346 -5.48 24.00 -8.49
N GLU A 347 -6.18 24.40 -9.55
CA GLU A 347 -7.08 23.51 -10.27
C GLU A 347 -6.33 22.88 -11.44
N THR A 348 -6.24 21.55 -11.43
CA THR A 348 -5.53 20.78 -12.45
C THR A 348 -6.46 20.12 -13.48
N THR A 349 -7.77 20.13 -13.21
CA THR A 349 -8.82 19.72 -14.15
C THR A 349 -10.03 20.61 -13.90
N ASP A 350 -10.49 21.32 -14.93
CA ASP A 350 -11.46 22.41 -14.83
C ASP A 350 -12.92 21.99 -15.07
N GLY A 351 -13.17 20.73 -15.41
CA GLY A 351 -14.51 20.19 -15.63
C GLY A 351 -15.13 20.54 -16.99
N ASP A 352 -14.35 21.04 -17.98
CA ASP A 352 -14.81 21.06 -19.37
C ASP A 352 -15.10 19.62 -19.86
N ASN A 353 -16.19 19.47 -20.60
CA ASN A 353 -16.62 18.20 -21.20
C ASN A 353 -17.39 18.37 -22.53
N GLY A 354 -17.38 19.58 -23.13
CA GLY A 354 -18.14 19.88 -24.35
C GLY A 354 -19.66 19.96 -24.21
N LEU A 355 -20.22 19.78 -23.01
CA LEU A 355 -21.59 20.19 -22.65
C LEU A 355 -21.60 21.54 -21.94
N VAL A 356 -20.48 21.90 -21.31
CA VAL A 356 -20.22 23.20 -20.68
C VAL A 356 -18.78 23.61 -20.91
N THR A 357 -18.56 24.92 -20.92
CA THR A 357 -17.20 25.51 -20.95
C THR A 357 -16.98 26.43 -19.75
N PRO A 358 -15.78 26.44 -19.13
CA PRO A 358 -15.42 27.43 -18.11
C PRO A 358 -15.40 28.84 -18.71
N SER A 359 -16.26 29.73 -18.20
CA SER A 359 -16.38 31.12 -18.66
C SER A 359 -15.15 32.00 -18.31
N SER A 360 -14.36 31.57 -17.32
CA SER A 360 -13.14 32.22 -16.86
C SER A 360 -12.27 31.24 -16.06
N PRO A 361 -10.97 31.52 -15.87
CA PRO A 361 -10.13 30.77 -14.93
C PRO A 361 -10.72 30.73 -13.50
N PRO A 362 -10.41 29.69 -12.71
CA PRO A 362 -10.89 29.53 -11.34
C PRO A 362 -10.50 30.71 -10.45
N VAL A 363 -11.46 31.21 -9.66
CA VAL A 363 -11.21 32.27 -8.67
C VAL A 363 -10.91 31.63 -7.32
N VAL A 364 -9.66 31.73 -6.86
CA VAL A 364 -9.18 31.15 -5.58
C VAL A 364 -8.99 32.24 -4.53
N VAL A 365 -9.68 32.13 -3.38
CA VAL A 365 -9.65 33.13 -2.31
C VAL A 365 -9.58 32.47 -0.92
N PRO A 366 -8.57 32.76 -0.09
CA PRO A 366 -7.32 33.45 -0.43
C PRO A 366 -6.42 32.58 -1.33
N SER A 367 -5.46 33.19 -2.03
CA SER A 367 -4.52 32.45 -2.88
C SER A 367 -3.54 31.56 -2.11
N THR A 368 -3.29 31.87 -0.82
CA THR A 368 -2.51 31.05 0.10
C THR A 368 -3.10 31.08 1.51
N VAL A 369 -2.91 30.00 2.26
CA VAL A 369 -3.27 29.88 3.69
C VAL A 369 -2.08 29.33 4.50
N THR A 370 -1.95 29.76 5.75
CA THR A 370 -1.00 29.16 6.70
C THR A 370 -1.75 28.28 7.69
N ILE A 371 -1.29 27.04 7.87
CA ILE A 371 -1.97 26.06 8.73
C ILE A 371 -1.53 26.27 10.19
N ALA A 372 -2.49 26.49 11.09
CA ALA A 372 -2.23 26.53 12.53
C ALA A 372 -2.54 25.17 13.17
N GLN A 373 -1.83 24.84 14.26
CA GLN A 373 -2.03 23.59 14.99
C GLN A 373 -3.48 23.48 15.50
N GLY A 374 -4.13 22.36 15.23
CA GLY A 374 -5.51 22.06 15.65
C GLY A 374 -6.58 22.93 14.97
N ALA A 375 -6.22 23.73 13.98
CA ALA A 375 -7.14 24.63 13.28
C ALA A 375 -7.44 24.16 11.86
N THR A 376 -8.58 24.62 11.33
CA THR A 376 -9.00 24.44 9.94
C THR A 376 -8.96 25.79 9.25
N ALA A 377 -8.10 25.93 8.22
CA ALA A 377 -8.17 27.05 7.28
C ALA A 377 -9.25 26.79 6.22
N SER A 378 -9.82 27.83 5.60
CA SER A 378 -10.74 27.70 4.45
C SER A 378 -10.16 28.40 3.22
N VAL A 379 -10.34 27.77 2.06
CA VAL A 379 -10.05 28.33 0.74
C VAL A 379 -11.29 28.15 -0.14
N ALA A 380 -11.88 29.26 -0.59
CA ALA A 380 -12.95 29.22 -1.59
C ALA A 380 -12.35 29.13 -2.99
N VAL A 381 -12.90 28.24 -3.82
CA VAL A 381 -12.57 28.12 -5.25
C VAL A 381 -13.87 28.24 -6.03
N THR A 382 -13.97 29.17 -6.99
CA THR A 382 -15.20 29.37 -7.77
C THR A 382 -14.94 29.14 -9.25
N ASN A 383 -15.72 28.24 -9.86
CA ASN A 383 -15.84 28.14 -11.32
C ASN A 383 -17.24 28.54 -11.76
N THR A 384 -17.29 29.25 -12.88
CA THR A 384 -18.54 29.64 -13.54
C THR A 384 -18.57 28.98 -14.91
N TYR A 385 -19.51 28.07 -15.11
CA TYR A 385 -19.69 27.32 -16.35
C TYR A 385 -20.82 27.91 -17.17
N ASP A 386 -20.59 28.14 -18.45
CA ASP A 386 -21.65 28.40 -19.40
C ASP A 386 -22.03 27.12 -20.15
N ARG A 387 -23.29 26.99 -20.55
CA ARG A 387 -23.69 25.88 -21.43
C ARG A 387 -22.99 26.03 -22.77
N ALA A 388 -22.29 24.97 -23.17
CA ALA A 388 -21.75 24.86 -24.52
C ALA A 388 -22.90 24.83 -25.52
N VAL A 389 -22.70 25.43 -26.70
CA VAL A 389 -23.73 25.52 -27.75
C VAL A 389 -23.17 25.20 -29.12
N GLY A 390 -24.02 24.60 -29.96
CA GLY A 390 -23.79 24.37 -31.38
C GLY A 390 -24.83 25.09 -32.25
N SER A 391 -24.88 24.70 -33.52
CA SER A 391 -25.89 25.18 -34.47
C SER A 391 -26.28 24.12 -35.50
N LEU A 392 -27.48 24.26 -36.08
CA LEU A 392 -28.04 23.36 -37.08
C LEU A 392 -28.40 24.12 -38.37
N GLN A 393 -27.88 23.64 -39.50
CA GLN A 393 -28.18 24.10 -40.85
C GLN A 393 -28.94 23.00 -41.62
N VAL A 394 -30.22 23.22 -41.90
CA VAL A 394 -31.00 22.37 -42.81
C VAL A 394 -30.88 22.89 -44.24
N THR A 395 -30.70 22.01 -45.23
CA THR A 395 -30.70 22.35 -46.66
C THR A 395 -31.67 21.44 -47.41
N LYS A 396 -32.65 22.03 -48.10
CA LYS A 396 -33.59 21.29 -48.93
C LYS A 396 -33.12 21.26 -50.38
N THR A 397 -32.93 20.08 -50.96
CA THR A 397 -32.68 19.89 -52.40
C THR A 397 -33.95 19.40 -53.10
N ILE A 398 -34.33 20.06 -54.19
CA ILE A 398 -35.37 19.62 -55.13
C ILE A 398 -34.69 19.12 -56.40
N ALA A 399 -34.98 17.88 -56.78
CA ALA A 399 -34.37 17.17 -57.91
C ALA A 399 -35.41 16.33 -58.69
N GLY A 400 -34.96 15.64 -59.73
CA GLY A 400 -35.80 14.77 -60.56
C GLY A 400 -36.53 15.48 -61.70
N ALA A 401 -37.10 14.70 -62.62
CA ALA A 401 -37.75 15.21 -63.84
C ALA A 401 -39.08 15.95 -63.59
N GLY A 402 -39.70 15.74 -62.42
CA GLY A 402 -40.89 16.46 -61.97
C GLY A 402 -40.63 17.73 -61.17
N ALA A 403 -39.36 18.12 -60.97
CA ALA A 403 -39.02 19.33 -60.21
C ALA A 403 -39.66 20.60 -60.80
N GLY A 404 -40.23 21.44 -59.95
CA GLY A 404 -41.02 22.61 -60.35
C GLY A 404 -42.52 22.33 -60.54
N LEU A 405 -42.99 21.10 -60.33
CA LEU A 405 -44.42 20.73 -60.39
C LEU A 405 -45.00 20.34 -59.02
N GLN A 406 -44.18 20.30 -57.97
CA GLN A 406 -44.59 19.92 -56.62
C GLN A 406 -45.50 20.96 -55.94
N GLY A 407 -46.24 20.49 -54.94
CA GLY A 407 -46.97 21.30 -53.97
C GLY A 407 -46.04 22.03 -53.00
N ILE A 408 -46.61 22.53 -51.91
CA ILE A 408 -45.81 23.09 -50.81
C ILE A 408 -45.02 21.95 -50.17
N ILE A 409 -43.79 22.22 -49.73
CA ILE A 409 -43.00 21.29 -48.93
C ILE A 409 -42.92 21.84 -47.50
N VAL A 410 -43.08 20.98 -46.49
CA VAL A 410 -42.94 21.32 -45.07
C VAL A 410 -41.90 20.42 -44.41
N ILE A 411 -40.89 21.03 -43.77
CA ILE A 411 -39.85 20.35 -43.01
C ILE A 411 -39.89 20.90 -41.58
N ASP A 412 -40.11 20.02 -40.61
CA ASP A 412 -40.09 20.34 -39.19
C ASP A 412 -38.77 19.88 -38.57
N VAL A 413 -38.25 20.72 -37.68
CA VAL A 413 -37.11 20.46 -36.81
C VAL A 413 -37.61 20.57 -35.38
N ASP A 414 -37.57 19.47 -34.64
CA ASP A 414 -37.88 19.39 -33.21
C ASP A 414 -36.55 19.20 -32.47
N CYS A 415 -36.19 20.14 -31.60
CA CYS A 415 -34.96 20.09 -30.81
C CYS A 415 -35.34 19.92 -29.34
N ALA A 416 -35.25 18.69 -28.84
CA ALA A 416 -35.78 18.26 -27.55
C ALA A 416 -35.08 18.93 -26.33
N GLU A 417 -35.40 20.20 -26.09
CA GLU A 417 -34.93 21.04 -24.98
C GLU A 417 -36.13 21.82 -24.41
N GLY A 418 -36.64 21.33 -23.27
CA GLY A 418 -37.54 22.03 -22.33
C GLY A 418 -38.85 22.61 -22.88
N THR A 419 -38.75 23.69 -23.64
CA THR A 419 -39.87 24.56 -24.09
C THR A 419 -39.93 24.75 -25.61
N GLY A 420 -39.18 23.99 -26.41
CA GLY A 420 -39.23 24.05 -27.88
C GLY A 420 -38.64 25.33 -28.49
N GLY A 421 -37.77 26.04 -27.75
CA GLY A 421 -37.21 27.33 -28.20
C GLY A 421 -36.37 27.24 -29.49
N TYR A 422 -35.92 26.03 -29.83
CA TYR A 422 -35.07 25.76 -30.99
C TYR A 422 -35.83 25.13 -32.17
N ASP A 423 -37.10 24.78 -31.98
CA ASP A 423 -37.93 24.12 -33.00
C ASP A 423 -38.22 25.05 -34.17
N ARG A 424 -38.22 24.53 -35.39
CA ARG A 424 -38.47 25.31 -36.61
C ARG A 424 -39.30 24.53 -37.62
N THR A 425 -40.29 25.18 -38.19
CA THR A 425 -40.94 24.73 -39.42
C THR A 425 -40.39 25.55 -40.59
N TYR A 426 -39.82 24.87 -41.58
CA TYR A 426 -39.41 25.45 -42.85
C TYR A 426 -40.41 25.08 -43.94
N THR A 427 -40.72 26.03 -44.80
CA THR A 427 -41.68 25.85 -45.90
C THR A 427 -41.00 26.23 -47.21
N ILE A 428 -41.06 25.35 -48.21
CA ILE A 428 -40.66 25.66 -49.58
C ILE A 428 -41.92 25.86 -50.41
N ASP A 429 -41.97 26.98 -51.13
CA ASP A 429 -43.10 27.32 -51.98
C ASP A 429 -43.36 26.26 -53.07
N ARG A 430 -44.63 26.14 -53.44
CA ARG A 430 -45.04 25.27 -54.53
C ARG A 430 -44.38 25.68 -55.85
N ALA A 431 -44.11 24.69 -56.71
CA ALA A 431 -43.44 24.90 -57.99
C ALA A 431 -42.05 25.56 -57.92
N SER A 432 -41.38 25.55 -56.76
CA SER A 432 -39.96 25.94 -56.64
C SER A 432 -39.08 25.13 -57.61
N PRO A 433 -38.17 25.77 -58.37
CA PRO A 433 -37.29 25.09 -59.32
C PRO A 433 -36.40 24.01 -58.70
N ALA A 434 -35.83 23.15 -59.53
CA ALA A 434 -34.73 22.27 -59.13
C ALA A 434 -33.54 23.08 -58.57
N GLY A 435 -32.96 22.64 -57.47
CA GLY A 435 -31.88 23.34 -56.79
C GLY A 435 -31.81 23.06 -55.29
N ALA A 436 -30.82 23.67 -54.63
CA ALA A 436 -30.62 23.59 -53.18
C ALA A 436 -31.07 24.90 -52.50
N TYR A 437 -31.81 24.75 -51.41
CA TYR A 437 -32.44 25.80 -50.62
C TYR A 437 -31.93 25.68 -49.18
N ALA A 438 -30.88 26.43 -48.86
CA ALA A 438 -30.37 26.54 -47.50
C ALA A 438 -31.38 27.30 -46.64
N GLN A 439 -31.77 26.70 -45.51
CA GLN A 439 -32.70 27.31 -44.56
C GLN A 439 -31.97 28.25 -43.58
N ALA A 440 -32.70 28.97 -42.74
CA ALA A 440 -32.08 29.79 -41.69
C ALA A 440 -31.38 28.88 -40.66
N VAL A 441 -30.14 29.21 -40.29
CA VAL A 441 -29.38 28.48 -39.24
C VAL A 441 -30.09 28.62 -37.89
N VAL A 442 -30.28 27.50 -37.19
CA VAL A 442 -30.67 27.48 -35.78
C VAL A 442 -29.40 27.50 -34.94
N ALA A 443 -29.07 28.65 -34.34
CA ALA A 443 -27.87 28.82 -33.54
C ALA A 443 -28.16 28.88 -32.04
N GLY A 444 -27.16 28.56 -31.22
CA GLY A 444 -27.28 28.64 -29.75
C GLY A 444 -28.04 27.47 -29.14
N ILE A 445 -28.17 26.35 -29.85
CA ILE A 445 -28.75 25.10 -29.34
C ILE A 445 -27.73 24.50 -28.36
N PRO A 446 -28.11 24.08 -27.13
CA PRO A 446 -27.18 23.43 -26.21
C PRO A 446 -26.49 22.22 -26.84
N ALA A 447 -25.21 22.04 -26.53
CA ALA A 447 -24.49 20.83 -26.87
C ALA A 447 -25.11 19.63 -26.13
N GLY A 448 -25.13 18.46 -26.78
CA GLY A 448 -25.83 17.27 -26.29
C GLY A 448 -27.33 17.23 -26.62
N THR A 449 -27.97 18.34 -26.99
CA THR A 449 -29.36 18.33 -27.50
C THR A 449 -29.45 17.46 -28.75
N VAL A 450 -30.46 16.59 -28.81
CA VAL A 450 -30.80 15.84 -30.03
C VAL A 450 -31.93 16.59 -30.73
N CYS A 451 -31.73 16.91 -32.01
CA CYS A 451 -32.79 17.42 -32.87
C CYS A 451 -33.23 16.33 -33.86
N GLU A 452 -34.54 16.16 -34.02
CA GLU A 452 -35.18 15.35 -35.05
C GLU A 452 -35.55 16.25 -36.25
N ILE A 453 -35.36 15.73 -37.47
CA ILE A 453 -35.65 16.44 -38.73
C ILE A 453 -36.61 15.58 -39.53
N SER A 454 -37.82 16.08 -39.74
CA SER A 454 -38.90 15.36 -40.43
C SER A 454 -39.44 16.19 -41.58
N GLU A 455 -39.60 15.58 -42.76
CA GLU A 455 -40.40 16.19 -43.83
C GLU A 455 -41.86 15.74 -43.69
N THR A 456 -42.70 16.65 -43.20
CA THR A 456 -44.11 16.38 -42.89
C THR A 456 -45.03 16.56 -44.10
N ASP A 457 -44.61 17.30 -45.13
CA ASP A 457 -45.21 17.29 -46.47
C ASP A 457 -44.13 17.35 -47.55
N ALA A 458 -44.08 16.33 -48.41
CA ALA A 458 -43.16 16.23 -49.55
C ALA A 458 -43.69 16.94 -50.82
N GLY A 459 -44.86 17.58 -50.78
CA GLY A 459 -45.45 18.29 -51.92
C GLY A 459 -45.93 17.38 -53.06
N GLY A 460 -46.18 16.09 -52.78
CA GLY A 460 -46.74 15.15 -53.75
C GLY A 460 -48.13 15.59 -54.23
N ASN A 461 -48.43 15.39 -55.52
CA ASN A 461 -49.74 15.73 -56.09
C ASN A 461 -50.03 14.91 -57.35
N GLY A 462 -51.21 15.08 -57.96
CA GLY A 462 -51.64 14.32 -59.13
C GLY A 462 -50.76 14.41 -60.38
N ALA A 463 -49.76 15.30 -60.42
CA ALA A 463 -48.75 15.39 -61.48
C ALA A 463 -47.38 14.80 -61.08
N VAL A 464 -47.03 14.72 -59.79
CA VAL A 464 -45.70 14.26 -59.32
C VAL A 464 -45.75 13.48 -58.01
N VAL A 465 -44.92 12.44 -57.94
CA VAL A 465 -44.60 11.69 -56.71
C VAL A 465 -43.15 12.00 -56.32
N ALA A 466 -42.90 12.13 -55.02
CA ALA A 466 -41.59 12.40 -54.44
C ALA A 466 -40.99 11.11 -53.85
N GLU A 467 -39.70 10.90 -54.06
CA GLU A 467 -38.86 10.07 -53.19
C GLU A 467 -38.05 11.00 -52.28
N THR A 468 -38.32 10.95 -50.97
CA THR A 468 -37.65 11.76 -49.94
C THR A 468 -36.46 11.01 -49.35
N GLN A 469 -35.29 11.64 -49.34
CA GLN A 469 -34.08 11.16 -48.67
C GLN A 469 -33.56 12.22 -47.71
N VAL A 470 -33.43 11.89 -46.43
CA VAL A 470 -32.78 12.73 -45.42
C VAL A 470 -31.36 12.18 -45.17
N SER A 471 -30.37 13.05 -44.98
CA SER A 471 -28.99 12.62 -44.69
C SER A 471 -28.81 12.08 -43.28
N ALA A 472 -29.62 12.55 -42.33
CA ALA A 472 -29.76 12.05 -40.97
C ALA A 472 -31.09 12.55 -40.38
N ASP A 473 -31.96 11.64 -39.95
CA ASP A 473 -33.27 11.97 -39.36
C ASP A 473 -33.14 12.55 -37.94
N THR A 474 -32.01 12.30 -37.27
CA THR A 474 -31.66 12.89 -35.97
C THR A 474 -30.22 13.36 -35.98
N VAL A 475 -29.93 14.41 -35.19
CA VAL A 475 -28.58 14.96 -35.01
C VAL A 475 -28.36 15.43 -33.59
N THR A 476 -27.29 14.93 -32.95
CA THR A 476 -26.82 15.46 -31.66
C THR A 476 -25.95 16.69 -31.91
N LEU A 477 -26.23 17.78 -31.20
CA LEU A 477 -25.45 19.00 -31.30
C LEU A 477 -24.14 18.88 -30.51
N VAL A 478 -23.07 19.39 -31.10
CA VAL A 478 -21.71 19.41 -30.52
C VAL A 478 -21.28 20.85 -30.36
N GLU A 479 -20.52 21.15 -29.32
CA GLU A 479 -20.00 22.50 -29.05
C GLU A 479 -19.29 23.11 -30.27
N GLY A 480 -19.61 24.37 -30.55
CA GLY A 480 -18.97 25.17 -31.61
C GLY A 480 -19.24 24.71 -33.03
N LEU A 481 -19.88 23.55 -33.22
CA LEU A 481 -20.09 22.94 -34.53
C LEU A 481 -21.39 23.45 -35.19
N ALA A 482 -21.31 23.65 -36.50
CA ALA A 482 -22.49 23.81 -37.36
C ALA A 482 -22.83 22.46 -37.99
N SER A 483 -23.71 21.70 -37.34
CA SER A 483 -24.25 20.45 -37.86
C SER A 483 -25.10 20.72 -39.11
N ALA A 484 -24.94 19.91 -40.15
CA ALA A 484 -25.62 20.10 -41.43
C ALA A 484 -26.49 18.88 -41.78
N VAL A 485 -27.75 19.11 -42.14
CA VAL A 485 -28.70 18.08 -42.57
C VAL A 485 -29.23 18.43 -43.96
N ALA A 486 -29.12 17.49 -44.89
CA ALA A 486 -29.67 17.61 -46.24
C ALA A 486 -30.95 16.79 -46.37
N VAL A 487 -32.04 17.43 -46.75
CA VAL A 487 -33.31 16.79 -47.10
C VAL A 487 -33.44 16.89 -48.62
N THR A 488 -33.60 15.79 -49.34
CA THR A 488 -33.62 15.76 -50.82
C THR A 488 -34.89 15.10 -51.32
N ASN A 489 -35.66 15.78 -52.18
CA ASN A 489 -36.79 15.16 -52.88
C ASN A 489 -36.48 15.00 -54.36
N THR A 490 -36.57 13.76 -54.83
CA THR A 490 -36.49 13.43 -56.25
C THR A 490 -37.90 13.22 -56.79
N TYR A 491 -38.37 14.17 -57.61
CA TYR A 491 -39.72 14.12 -58.17
C TYR A 491 -39.75 13.39 -59.51
N SER A 492 -40.68 12.44 -59.63
CA SER A 492 -41.03 11.77 -60.89
C SER A 492 -42.43 12.19 -61.33
N VAL A 493 -42.64 12.37 -62.63
CA VAL A 493 -43.94 12.72 -63.20
C VAL A 493 -44.85 11.49 -63.20
N VAL A 494 -46.10 11.66 -62.78
CA VAL A 494 -47.13 10.61 -62.84
C VAL A 494 -47.54 10.38 -64.29
N ASP A 495 -47.34 9.18 -64.83
CA ASP A 495 -47.89 8.79 -66.13
C ASP A 495 -49.39 8.43 -65.97
N PRO A 496 -50.33 9.19 -66.57
CA PRO A 496 -51.76 8.96 -66.40
C PRO A 496 -52.30 7.70 -67.12
N ARG A 497 -51.43 6.79 -67.58
CA ARG A 497 -51.80 5.61 -68.39
C ARG A 497 -51.88 4.29 -67.63
N VAL A 498 -51.63 4.26 -66.32
CA VAL A 498 -51.75 3.05 -65.49
C VAL A 498 -52.71 3.31 -64.33
N PRO A 499 -53.95 2.78 -64.38
CA PRO A 499 -54.83 2.69 -63.21
C PRO A 499 -54.36 1.56 -62.29
N ASP A 500 -54.58 1.70 -60.98
CA ASP A 500 -54.44 0.60 -60.03
C ASP A 500 -55.40 -0.54 -60.38
N ASP A 501 -54.88 -1.78 -60.48
CA ASP A 501 -55.67 -2.99 -60.72
C ASP A 501 -55.76 -3.86 -59.44
N PRO A 502 -56.91 -3.86 -58.74
CA PRO A 502 -57.13 -4.73 -57.60
C PRO A 502 -57.79 -6.06 -58.04
N THR A 503 -57.03 -7.03 -58.55
CA THR A 503 -57.16 -8.49 -58.27
C THR A 503 -56.43 -9.42 -59.27
N VAL A 504 -55.36 -10.11 -58.84
CA VAL A 504 -55.04 -11.48 -59.31
C VAL A 504 -54.46 -12.33 -58.15
N PRO A 505 -54.78 -13.64 -58.01
CA PRO A 505 -54.46 -14.43 -56.82
C PRO A 505 -53.20 -15.33 -56.93
N ASN A 506 -52.94 -16.09 -55.86
CA ASN A 506 -51.80 -16.99 -55.67
C ASN A 506 -51.56 -18.07 -56.75
N GLY A 507 -50.29 -18.21 -57.17
CA GLY A 507 -49.62 -19.47 -57.53
C GLY A 507 -49.61 -19.89 -59.00
N PRO A 508 -48.77 -20.89 -59.39
CA PRO A 508 -47.88 -21.72 -58.57
C PRO A 508 -46.37 -21.58 -58.91
N ALA A 509 -45.52 -22.28 -58.15
CA ALA A 509 -44.09 -22.45 -58.43
C ALA A 509 -43.82 -23.50 -59.53
N ASP A 510 -42.73 -23.38 -60.30
CA ASP A 510 -41.54 -24.25 -60.05
C ASP A 510 -40.23 -23.81 -60.77
N ARG A 511 -39.12 -24.11 -60.08
CA ARG A 511 -37.74 -24.45 -60.53
C ARG A 511 -36.95 -23.75 -61.67
N ALA A 512 -35.85 -23.15 -61.19
CA ALA A 512 -34.44 -23.54 -61.43
C ALA A 512 -33.57 -22.77 -62.46
N GLY A 513 -32.44 -22.24 -61.96
CA GLY A 513 -31.39 -21.59 -62.75
C GLY A 513 -30.28 -20.99 -61.87
N SER A 514 -29.43 -21.85 -61.27
CA SER A 514 -28.32 -21.43 -60.41
C SER A 514 -27.18 -20.77 -61.22
N GLY A 515 -26.62 -19.65 -60.72
CA GLY A 515 -25.47 -18.99 -61.33
C GLY A 515 -24.81 -17.97 -60.38
N THR A 516 -23.91 -18.44 -59.52
CA THR A 516 -23.07 -17.57 -58.67
C THR A 516 -21.76 -17.21 -59.37
N VAL A 517 -21.37 -15.93 -59.35
CA VAL A 517 -20.01 -15.47 -59.67
C VAL A 517 -19.58 -14.44 -58.62
N ARG A 518 -18.40 -14.65 -58.04
CA ARG A 518 -17.71 -13.70 -57.16
C ARG A 518 -16.42 -13.23 -57.83
N PHE A 519 -16.13 -11.95 -57.70
CA PHE A 519 -14.79 -11.36 -57.78
C PHE A 519 -14.77 -10.16 -56.82
N ALA A 520 -13.67 -9.68 -56.24
CA ALA A 520 -12.34 -10.18 -55.88
C ALA A 520 -11.55 -8.95 -55.33
N SER A 521 -10.32 -9.16 -54.86
CA SER A 521 -9.31 -8.18 -54.41
C SER A 521 -9.34 -7.71 -52.95
N ASP A 522 -8.23 -7.54 -52.22
CA ASP A 522 -6.83 -8.07 -52.29
C ASP A 522 -6.15 -7.80 -50.90
N VAL A 523 -5.44 -8.72 -50.23
CA VAL A 523 -3.96 -8.97 -50.22
C VAL A 523 -3.12 -7.73 -49.80
N LEU A 524 -2.21 -7.67 -48.80
CA LEU A 524 -1.43 -8.62 -47.94
C LEU A 524 -1.90 -8.61 -46.45
N ALA A 525 -1.45 -9.38 -45.42
CA ALA A 525 -0.30 -10.27 -45.07
C ALA A 525 0.90 -9.67 -44.27
N ALA A 526 1.11 -10.12 -43.02
CA ALA A 526 2.40 -10.24 -42.33
C ALA A 526 2.31 -11.16 -41.08
N SER A 527 3.35 -11.97 -40.82
CA SER A 527 3.40 -13.01 -39.76
C SER A 527 4.29 -12.60 -38.57
N GLY A 528 3.96 -13.08 -37.37
CA GLY A 528 4.60 -12.69 -36.10
C GLY A 528 6.00 -13.23 -35.80
N ALA A 529 6.47 -12.96 -34.57
CA ALA A 529 7.54 -13.67 -33.87
C ALA A 529 7.65 -13.24 -32.38
N ASP A 530 7.67 -14.22 -31.48
CA ASP A 530 8.46 -14.20 -30.23
C ASP A 530 9.89 -14.74 -30.54
N PRO A 531 10.96 -14.57 -29.73
CA PRO A 531 10.95 -14.48 -28.26
C PRO A 531 12.00 -13.57 -27.54
N VAL A 532 11.91 -13.62 -26.20
CA VAL A 532 12.74 -13.10 -25.09
C VAL A 532 14.22 -13.60 -25.13
N PRO A 533 15.26 -12.81 -24.74
CA PRO A 533 15.83 -12.93 -23.37
C PRO A 533 16.54 -11.70 -22.72
N GLY A 534 16.17 -11.42 -21.46
CA GLY A 534 17.09 -11.40 -20.31
C GLY A 534 17.98 -10.18 -20.00
N LEU A 535 17.89 -9.69 -18.75
CA LEU A 535 19.06 -9.19 -18.00
C LEU A 535 18.89 -9.33 -16.48
N ARG A 536 20.00 -9.51 -15.75
CA ARG A 536 20.10 -9.58 -14.29
C ARG A 536 20.52 -8.23 -13.71
N THR A 537 19.97 -7.86 -12.55
CA THR A 537 20.73 -7.08 -11.55
C THR A 537 20.28 -7.42 -10.14
N ALA A 538 21.22 -7.46 -9.20
CA ALA A 538 20.96 -7.58 -7.76
C ALA A 538 21.24 -6.24 -7.07
N LEU A 539 20.61 -5.99 -5.91
CA LEU A 539 21.06 -4.95 -4.98
C LEU A 539 20.68 -5.32 -3.53
N MET A 540 21.67 -5.41 -2.66
CA MET A 540 21.52 -5.43 -1.21
C MET A 540 21.47 -3.98 -0.69
N LEU A 541 20.83 -3.74 0.46
CA LEU A 541 21.17 -2.62 1.35
C LEU A 541 20.71 -2.89 2.80
N LEU A 542 21.47 -2.32 3.76
CA LEU A 542 21.34 -2.51 5.21
C LEU A 542 20.61 -1.32 5.88
N ALA A 543 19.94 -1.59 7.00
CA ALA A 543 19.73 -0.69 8.15
C ALA A 543 19.46 -1.59 9.38
N SER A 544 20.21 -1.66 10.48
CA SER A 544 20.71 -0.67 11.46
C SER A 544 19.61 0.23 12.05
N GLY A 545 19.15 -0.09 13.25
CA GLY A 545 18.13 0.65 14.01
C GLY A 545 18.69 1.68 14.99
N VAL A 546 17.79 2.32 15.75
CA VAL A 546 18.11 3.34 16.78
C VAL A 546 17.20 3.13 18.00
N ALA A 547 17.80 3.02 19.18
CA ALA A 547 17.08 3.06 20.46
C ALA A 547 17.26 4.42 21.14
N CYS A 548 16.24 4.91 21.85
CA CYS A 548 16.31 6.13 22.65
C CYS A 548 16.04 5.83 24.14
N VAL A 549 16.75 6.55 25.02
CA VAL A 549 16.92 6.21 26.45
C VAL A 549 16.12 7.14 27.35
N LEU A 550 15.51 6.59 28.41
CA LEU A 550 15.11 7.37 29.59
C LEU A 550 15.46 6.62 30.88
N THR A 551 15.95 7.38 31.88
CA THR A 551 16.67 6.87 33.05
C THR A 551 15.80 6.73 34.30
N ALA A 552 16.03 5.66 35.07
CA ALA A 552 15.65 5.56 36.47
C ALA A 552 16.74 4.80 37.27
N HIS A 553 16.75 4.95 38.60
CA HIS A 553 17.96 4.79 39.43
C HIS A 553 17.87 3.69 40.50
N MET A 554 19.02 3.07 40.80
CA MET A 554 19.30 2.15 41.94
C MET A 554 18.65 0.75 41.84
N THR A 555 19.22 -0.35 42.35
CA THR A 555 20.32 -0.56 43.32
C THR A 555 21.40 -1.57 42.85
N ARG A 556 22.65 -1.41 43.30
CA ARG A 556 23.76 -2.36 43.01
C ARG A 556 23.65 -3.66 43.82
N ALA A 557 23.74 -4.80 43.12
CA ALA A 557 24.20 -6.09 43.65
C ALA A 557 25.29 -6.65 42.71
N ARG A 558 26.26 -7.42 43.22
CA ARG A 558 27.47 -7.86 42.48
C ARG A 558 27.51 -9.38 42.30
N THR A 559 27.71 -9.84 41.05
CA THR A 559 28.26 -11.13 40.53
C THR A 559 27.91 -11.18 39.02
N CYS A 560 28.74 -11.60 38.05
CA CYS A 560 30.09 -12.20 37.97
C CYS A 560 30.62 -12.04 36.50
N PRO A 561 31.94 -11.94 36.19
CA PRO A 561 33.12 -11.98 37.08
C PRO A 561 33.75 -10.61 37.40
N VAL A 562 34.16 -10.41 38.66
CA VAL A 562 34.95 -9.23 39.08
C VAL A 562 36.33 -9.67 39.58
N ARG A 563 37.37 -9.33 38.81
CA ARG A 563 38.76 -9.27 39.30
C ARG A 563 38.85 -8.23 40.43
N GLY A 564 39.74 -8.48 41.41
CA GLY A 564 39.84 -7.74 42.68
C GLY A 564 40.10 -6.23 42.56
#